data_AF-A0A950EXX2-F1
#
_entry.id   AF-A0A950EXX2-F1
#
_cell.length_a   1.000
_cell.length_b   1.000
_cell.length_c   1.000
_cell.angle_alpha   90.00
_cell.angle_beta   90.00
_cell.angle_gamma   90.00
#
_symmetry.space_group_name_H-M   'P 1'
#
loop_
_entity.id
_entity.type
_entity.pdbx_description
1 polymer ?
#
loop_
_entity_poly.entity_id
_entity_poly.type
_entity_poly.pdbx_seq_one_letter_code
_entity_poly.pdbx_strand_id
1 'polypeptide(L)'
;MIVDVLLNSRLGPELLRILVTGSLFALGMLFGWLLGILRWRRLRRQAERGEAREVLTIEKILLERRPDGQEIMRIRSCGRDPIDAIFPNHAARDAFLERAEQTKPDQPLVSMENKLGSYLLQELAIWVCGQVGDRDFPHDLWIMAPVYEGGALYLGGHHSSTVLLIRRNDLSMFRDWERCRAMYVEHRSHGERILTLFKMAAEFDRQDALVQKRRAEARRSKYEETMYILDLGLDTRAMDLPTIAVPWDRFEAILPAAAKG
;
A
#
# COMPACT_ATOMS: atom_id res chain seq x y z
N MET A 1 -67.66 -8.17 12.85
CA MET A 1 -68.55 -8.47 11.70
C MET A 1 -67.82 -8.62 10.37
N ILE A 2 -67.08 -7.63 9.83
CA ILE A 2 -66.36 -7.81 8.55
C ILE A 2 -65.11 -8.69 8.72
N VAL A 3 -64.43 -8.59 9.86
CA VAL A 3 -63.21 -9.37 10.18
C VAL A 3 -63.54 -10.86 10.39
N ASP A 4 -64.67 -11.17 11.02
CA ASP A 4 -65.09 -12.55 11.34
C ASP A 4 -65.53 -13.34 10.10
N VAL A 5 -66.07 -12.66 9.08
CA VAL A 5 -66.50 -13.28 7.81
C VAL A 5 -65.32 -13.62 6.90
N LEU A 6 -64.23 -12.84 6.96
CA LEU A 6 -63.01 -13.09 6.19
C LEU A 6 -62.20 -14.28 6.75
N LEU A 7 -62.16 -14.43 8.08
CA LEU A 7 -61.43 -15.50 8.77
C LEU A 7 -62.07 -16.90 8.62
N ASN A 8 -63.37 -16.99 8.33
CA ASN A 8 -64.11 -18.27 8.23
C ASN A 8 -64.32 -18.76 6.78
N SER A 9 -63.71 -18.11 5.79
CA SER A 9 -63.78 -18.49 4.39
C SER A 9 -62.56 -19.33 3.97
N ARG A 10 -62.74 -20.31 3.05
CA ARG A 10 -61.63 -21.10 2.46
C ARG A 10 -60.51 -20.26 1.82
N LEU A 11 -60.73 -18.95 1.62
CA LEU A 11 -59.81 -17.98 1.03
C LEU A 11 -58.96 -17.21 2.07
N GLY A 12 -59.34 -17.21 3.35
CA GLY A 12 -58.61 -16.57 4.44
C GLY A 12 -57.14 -17.02 4.56
N PRO A 13 -56.81 -18.32 4.55
CA PRO A 13 -55.41 -18.77 4.66
C PRO A 13 -54.56 -18.42 3.43
N GLU A 14 -55.15 -18.31 2.23
CA GLU A 14 -54.41 -17.88 1.03
C GLU A 14 -54.12 -16.37 1.03
N LEU A 15 -55.10 -15.56 1.44
CA LEU A 15 -54.90 -14.11 1.61
C LEU A 15 -53.86 -13.81 2.70
N LEU A 16 -53.88 -14.57 3.81
CA LEU A 16 -52.87 -14.47 4.85
C LEU A 16 -51.48 -14.83 4.33
N ARG A 17 -51.35 -15.90 3.53
CA ARG A 17 -50.08 -16.28 2.90
C ARG A 17 -49.56 -15.20 1.96
N ILE A 18 -50.41 -14.64 1.09
CA ILE A 18 -50.01 -13.56 0.17
C ILE A 18 -49.55 -12.32 0.95
N LEU A 19 -50.27 -11.94 2.01
CA LEU A 19 -49.89 -10.83 2.88
C LEU A 19 -48.54 -11.08 3.56
N VAL A 20 -48.33 -12.27 4.13
CA VAL A 20 -47.07 -12.65 4.81
C VAL A 20 -45.90 -12.70 3.82
N THR A 21 -46.08 -13.34 2.66
CA THR A 21 -45.03 -13.42 1.65
C THR A 21 -44.70 -12.04 1.07
N GLY A 22 -45.71 -11.22 0.77
CA GLY A 22 -45.52 -9.85 0.28
C GLY A 22 -44.82 -8.96 1.31
N SER A 23 -45.16 -9.08 2.59
CA SER A 23 -44.51 -8.30 3.66
C SER A 23 -43.08 -8.78 3.94
N LEU A 24 -42.79 -10.08 3.89
CA LEU A 24 -41.41 -10.60 3.97
C LEU A 24 -40.55 -10.12 2.80
N PHE A 25 -41.10 -10.09 1.58
CA PHE A 25 -40.39 -9.59 0.40
C PHE A 25 -40.12 -8.08 0.50
N ALA A 26 -41.12 -7.30 0.94
CA ALA A 26 -40.96 -5.87 1.19
C ALA A 26 -39.90 -5.61 2.28
N LEU A 27 -39.90 -6.38 3.37
CA LEU A 27 -38.88 -6.34 4.42
C LEU A 27 -37.49 -6.65 3.88
N GLY A 28 -37.37 -7.68 3.04
CA GLY A 28 -36.11 -8.04 2.37
C GLY A 28 -35.57 -6.93 1.48
N MET A 29 -36.42 -6.30 0.67
CA MET A 29 -36.05 -5.14 -0.15
C MET A 29 -35.62 -3.96 0.70
N LEU A 30 -36.37 -3.64 1.76
CA LEU A 30 -36.09 -2.51 2.62
C LEU A 30 -34.77 -2.70 3.36
N PHE A 31 -34.49 -3.92 3.82
CA PHE A 31 -33.23 -4.30 4.43
C PHE A 31 -32.05 -4.21 3.45
N GLY A 32 -32.20 -4.75 2.23
CA GLY A 32 -31.18 -4.64 1.18
C GLY A 32 -30.90 -3.20 0.76
N TRP A 33 -31.94 -2.37 0.65
CA TRP A 33 -31.82 -0.94 0.36
C TRP A 33 -31.09 -0.19 1.48
N LEU A 34 -31.43 -0.47 2.74
CA LEU A 34 -30.78 0.11 3.91
C LEU A 34 -29.29 -0.24 3.94
N LEU A 35 -28.94 -1.51 3.71
CA LEU A 35 -27.55 -1.98 3.61
C LEU A 35 -26.81 -1.31 2.44
N GLY A 36 -27.46 -1.15 1.30
CA GLY A 36 -26.92 -0.44 0.14
C GLY A 36 -26.58 1.02 0.45
N ILE A 37 -27.49 1.73 1.13
CA ILE A 37 -27.26 3.12 1.57
C ILE A 37 -26.12 3.20 2.59
N LEU A 38 -26.06 2.28 3.56
CA LEU A 38 -24.98 2.24 4.53
C LEU A 38 -23.63 1.99 3.86
N ARG A 39 -23.57 1.07 2.89
CA ARG A 39 -22.39 0.81 2.08
C ARG A 39 -21.98 2.04 1.26
N TRP A 40 -22.92 2.68 0.57
CA TRP A 40 -22.64 3.89 -0.21
C TRP A 40 -22.15 5.05 0.67
N ARG A 41 -22.77 5.26 1.84
CA ARG A 41 -22.33 6.27 2.82
C ARG A 41 -20.93 5.97 3.34
N ARG A 42 -20.58 4.70 3.57
CA ARG A 42 -19.22 4.30 3.98
C ARG A 42 -18.21 4.59 2.87
N LEU A 43 -18.47 4.16 1.64
CA LEU A 43 -17.60 4.40 0.47
C LEU A 43 -17.42 5.90 0.22
N ARG A 44 -18.50 6.68 0.32
CA ARG A 44 -18.45 8.13 0.18
C ARG A 44 -17.62 8.78 1.28
N ARG A 45 -17.76 8.35 2.54
CA ARG A 45 -16.92 8.84 3.65
C ARG A 45 -15.44 8.46 3.47
N GLN A 46 -15.15 7.27 2.95
CA GLN A 46 -13.76 6.86 2.63
C GLN A 46 -13.18 7.78 1.53
N ALA A 47 -13.94 8.04 0.47
CA ALA A 47 -13.52 8.94 -0.61
C ALA A 47 -13.34 10.40 -0.14
N GLU A 48 -14.27 10.93 0.68
CA GLU A 48 -14.20 12.29 1.23
C GLU A 48 -13.02 12.46 2.21
N ARG A 49 -12.60 11.39 2.88
CA ARG A 49 -11.38 11.37 3.71
C ARG A 49 -10.10 11.09 2.92
N GLY A 50 -10.22 10.82 1.61
CA GLY A 50 -9.18 10.28 0.75
C GLY A 50 -8.44 9.09 1.36
N GLU A 51 -9.15 8.27 2.13
CA GLU A 51 -8.65 6.99 2.61
C GLU A 51 -8.62 6.04 1.41
N ALA A 52 -7.49 5.97 0.70
CA ALA A 52 -7.23 4.95 -0.31
C ALA A 52 -6.86 3.60 0.34
N ARG A 53 -7.48 3.28 1.48
CA ARG A 53 -7.19 2.10 2.32
C ARG A 53 -7.30 0.79 1.55
N GLU A 54 -8.18 0.76 0.55
CA GLU A 54 -8.51 -0.42 -0.25
C GLU A 54 -7.81 -0.43 -1.62
N VAL A 55 -6.83 0.45 -1.86
CA VAL A 55 -6.06 0.49 -3.10
C VAL A 55 -4.58 0.40 -2.78
N LEU A 56 -3.85 -0.42 -3.53
CA LEU A 56 -2.40 -0.50 -3.47
C LEU A 56 -1.83 0.13 -4.74
N THR A 57 -0.87 1.03 -4.58
CA THR A 57 -0.19 1.71 -5.70
C THR A 57 1.22 1.16 -5.85
N ILE A 58 1.70 1.01 -7.07
CA ILE A 58 3.12 0.73 -7.35
C ILE A 58 3.80 2.06 -7.63
N GLU A 59 4.86 2.36 -6.91
CA GLU A 59 5.70 3.53 -7.18
C GLU A 59 7.14 3.09 -7.37
N LYS A 60 7.77 3.58 -8.44
CA LYS A 60 9.21 3.47 -8.61
C LYS A 60 9.90 4.77 -8.20
N ILE A 61 11.05 4.60 -7.55
CA ILE A 61 11.96 5.67 -7.18
C ILE A 61 13.07 5.74 -8.22
N LEU A 62 13.28 6.93 -8.76
CA LEU A 62 14.38 7.23 -9.67
C LEU A 62 15.29 8.26 -9.02
N LEU A 63 16.60 8.01 -9.11
CA LEU A 63 17.61 8.94 -8.65
C LEU A 63 18.37 9.49 -9.84
N GLU A 64 18.44 10.81 -9.90
CA GLU A 64 19.17 11.52 -10.94
C GLU A 64 20.22 12.41 -10.29
N ARG A 65 21.39 12.46 -10.92
CA ARG A 65 22.44 13.40 -10.54
C ARG A 65 22.56 14.47 -11.62
N ARG A 66 22.31 15.72 -11.25
CA ARG A 66 22.51 16.86 -12.15
C ARG A 66 23.99 17.14 -12.37
N PRO A 67 24.35 17.85 -13.46
CA PRO A 67 25.74 18.24 -13.73
C PRO A 67 26.39 19.10 -12.63
N ASP A 68 25.59 19.83 -11.87
CA ASP A 68 26.02 20.64 -10.72
C ASP A 68 26.28 19.80 -9.45
N GLY A 69 26.09 18.48 -9.52
CA GLY A 69 26.28 17.55 -8.43
C GLY A 69 25.06 17.35 -7.54
N GLN A 70 23.95 18.07 -7.77
CA GLN A 70 22.71 17.90 -7.01
C GLN A 70 22.07 16.54 -7.30
N GLU A 71 21.55 15.91 -6.24
CA GLU A 71 20.82 14.65 -6.35
C GLU A 71 19.33 14.89 -6.23
N ILE A 72 18.58 14.28 -7.14
CA ILE A 72 17.14 14.45 -7.25
C ILE A 72 16.49 13.09 -7.10
N MET A 73 15.55 13.00 -6.15
CA MET A 73 14.66 11.87 -6.03
C MET A 73 13.34 12.18 -6.74
N ARG A 74 12.97 11.30 -7.67
CA ARG A 74 11.71 11.35 -8.39
C ARG A 74 10.87 10.12 -8.10
N ILE A 75 9.55 10.32 -8.05
CA ILE A 75 8.58 9.26 -7.81
C ILE A 75 7.74 9.12 -9.07
N ARG A 76 7.57 7.89 -9.57
CA ARG A 76 6.71 7.60 -10.72
C ARG A 76 5.76 6.47 -10.35
N SER A 77 4.46 6.72 -10.50
CA SER A 77 3.45 5.67 -10.36
C SER A 77 3.53 4.71 -11.55
N CYS A 78 3.52 3.41 -11.28
CA CYS A 78 3.60 2.34 -12.26
C CYS A 78 2.29 1.57 -12.44
N GLY A 79 1.27 1.90 -11.65
CA GLY A 79 -0.01 1.20 -11.64
C GLY A 79 -0.65 1.25 -10.27
N ARG A 80 -1.94 0.94 -10.20
CA ARG A 80 -2.69 0.80 -8.95
C ARG A 80 -3.84 -0.16 -9.16
N ASP A 81 -4.15 -0.95 -8.14
CA ASP A 81 -5.32 -1.81 -8.15
C ASP A 81 -5.99 -1.85 -6.77
N PRO A 82 -7.30 -2.14 -6.73
CA PRO A 82 -7.98 -2.53 -5.51
C PRO A 82 -7.31 -3.71 -4.83
N ILE A 83 -7.20 -3.68 -3.50
CA ILE A 83 -6.48 -4.69 -2.73
C ILE A 83 -7.12 -6.10 -2.83
N ASP A 84 -8.43 -6.18 -3.13
CA ASP A 84 -9.15 -7.42 -3.37
C ASP A 84 -8.83 -8.06 -4.73
N ALA A 85 -8.39 -7.28 -5.71
CA ALA A 85 -7.85 -7.79 -6.97
C ALA A 85 -6.43 -8.35 -6.81
N ILE A 86 -5.66 -7.80 -5.86
CA ILE A 86 -4.26 -8.17 -5.60
C ILE A 86 -4.18 -9.41 -4.70
N PHE A 87 -5.03 -9.48 -3.67
CA PHE A 87 -5.12 -10.62 -2.77
C PHE A 87 -6.50 -11.28 -2.87
N PRO A 88 -6.68 -12.27 -3.77
CA PRO A 88 -7.95 -13.00 -3.89
C PRO A 88 -8.38 -13.70 -2.61
N ASN A 89 -7.41 -14.07 -1.76
CA ASN A 89 -7.67 -14.66 -0.45
C ASN A 89 -8.01 -13.58 0.58
N HIS A 90 -9.25 -13.56 1.07
CA HIS A 90 -9.71 -12.62 2.09
C HIS A 90 -8.85 -12.60 3.36
N ALA A 91 -8.38 -13.74 3.84
CA ALA A 91 -7.54 -13.79 5.05
C ALA A 91 -6.17 -13.13 4.83
N ALA A 92 -5.63 -13.23 3.61
CA ALA A 92 -4.37 -12.57 3.25
C ALA A 92 -4.55 -11.05 3.16
N ARG A 93 -5.63 -10.61 2.51
CA ARG A 93 -6.00 -9.19 2.44
C ARG A 93 -6.13 -8.57 3.83
N ASP A 94 -6.92 -9.20 4.70
CA ASP A 94 -7.21 -8.68 6.03
C ASP A 94 -5.92 -8.63 6.87
N ALA A 95 -5.06 -9.65 6.75
CA ALA A 95 -3.75 -9.65 7.39
C ALA A 95 -2.81 -8.55 6.85
N PHE A 96 -2.82 -8.27 5.54
CA PHE A 96 -2.03 -7.17 4.99
C PHE A 96 -2.50 -5.82 5.54
N LEU A 97 -3.81 -5.57 5.54
CA LEU A 97 -4.40 -4.33 6.05
C LEU A 97 -4.11 -4.15 7.54
N GLU A 98 -4.26 -5.20 8.34
CA GLU A 98 -3.92 -5.16 9.77
C GLU A 98 -2.45 -4.80 9.99
N ARG A 99 -1.53 -5.43 9.24
CA ARG A 99 -0.10 -5.11 9.34
C ARG A 99 0.23 -3.70 8.85
N ALA A 100 -0.47 -3.21 7.82
CA ALA A 100 -0.31 -1.84 7.32
C ALA A 100 -0.77 -0.82 8.38
N GLU A 101 -1.87 -1.08 9.07
CA GLU A 101 -2.38 -0.22 10.15
C GLU A 101 -1.46 -0.19 11.38
N GLN A 102 -0.63 -1.20 11.57
CA GLN A 102 0.36 -1.27 12.66
C GLN A 102 1.66 -0.53 12.36
N THR A 103 1.87 -0.09 11.12
CA THR A 103 3.04 0.72 10.77
C THR A 103 3.02 2.07 11.49
N LYS A 104 4.22 2.65 11.62
CA LYS A 104 4.41 3.94 12.28
C LYS A 104 5.24 4.84 11.37
N PRO A 105 5.19 6.17 11.54
CA PRO A 105 6.02 7.06 10.73
C PRO A 105 7.53 6.77 10.80
N ASP A 106 8.03 6.23 11.92
CA ASP A 106 9.43 5.81 12.08
C ASP A 106 9.69 4.35 11.65
N GLN A 107 8.63 3.60 11.32
CA GLN A 107 8.60 2.21 10.87
C GLN A 107 7.57 2.02 9.73
N PRO A 108 7.82 2.59 8.53
CA PRO A 108 6.82 2.66 7.47
C PRO A 108 6.68 1.37 6.64
N LEU A 109 7.58 0.39 6.84
CA LEU A 109 7.52 -0.88 6.12
C LEU A 109 6.42 -1.77 6.69
N VAL A 110 5.57 -2.30 5.83
CA VAL A 110 4.56 -3.28 6.26
C VAL A 110 5.29 -4.58 6.59
N SER A 111 5.07 -5.14 7.78
CA SER A 111 5.74 -6.35 8.20
C SER A 111 5.44 -7.53 7.26
N MET A 112 6.47 -8.15 6.71
CA MET A 112 6.38 -9.35 5.88
C MET A 112 7.02 -10.57 6.56
N GLU A 113 7.15 -10.52 7.89
CA GLU A 113 7.63 -11.64 8.67
C GLU A 113 6.70 -12.85 8.56
N ASN A 114 7.26 -14.03 8.79
CA ASN A 114 6.61 -15.34 8.84
C ASN A 114 6.03 -15.88 7.52
N LYS A 115 5.46 -17.09 7.57
CA LYS A 115 4.91 -17.78 6.39
C LYS A 115 3.85 -16.97 5.65
N LEU A 116 2.99 -16.27 6.40
CA LEU A 116 1.95 -15.45 5.80
C LEU A 116 2.56 -14.22 5.14
N GLY A 117 3.58 -13.60 5.74
CA GLY A 117 4.28 -12.48 5.13
C GLY A 117 4.97 -12.85 3.81
N SER A 118 5.61 -14.03 3.74
CA SER A 118 6.16 -14.51 2.48
C SER A 118 5.10 -14.85 1.43
N TYR A 119 3.93 -15.33 1.84
CA TYR A 119 2.79 -15.48 0.92
C TYR A 119 2.35 -14.12 0.36
N LEU A 120 2.22 -13.10 1.22
CA LEU A 120 1.88 -11.74 0.80
C LEU A 120 2.92 -11.16 -0.16
N LEU A 121 4.22 -11.29 0.15
CA LEU A 121 5.30 -10.85 -0.74
C LEU A 121 5.25 -11.53 -2.11
N GLN A 122 4.95 -12.83 -2.15
CA GLN A 122 4.84 -13.57 -3.39
C GLN A 122 3.67 -13.05 -4.25
N GLU A 123 2.49 -12.84 -3.66
CA GLU A 123 1.32 -12.28 -4.37
C GLU A 123 1.63 -10.86 -4.89
N LEU A 124 2.27 -10.02 -4.06
CA LEU A 124 2.72 -8.69 -4.47
C LEU A 124 3.72 -8.74 -5.63
N ALA A 125 4.68 -9.66 -5.60
CA ALA A 125 5.67 -9.81 -6.67
C ALA A 125 5.01 -10.22 -7.99
N ILE A 126 4.08 -11.18 -7.95
CA ILE A 126 3.32 -11.60 -9.13
C ILE A 126 2.53 -10.42 -9.71
N TRP A 127 1.82 -9.69 -8.84
CA TRP A 127 1.04 -8.52 -9.24
C TRP A 127 1.92 -7.41 -9.82
N VAL A 128 3.02 -7.05 -9.16
CA VAL A 128 3.97 -6.05 -9.66
C VAL A 128 4.50 -6.46 -11.02
N CYS A 129 5.02 -7.68 -11.16
CA CYS A 129 5.52 -8.18 -12.44
C CYS A 129 4.44 -8.17 -13.53
N GLY A 130 3.17 -8.41 -13.21
CA GLY A 130 2.07 -8.30 -14.17
C GLY A 130 1.76 -6.86 -14.60
N GLN A 131 1.85 -5.90 -13.68
CA GLN A 131 1.57 -4.48 -13.95
C GLN A 131 2.71 -3.77 -14.70
N VAL A 132 3.95 -4.12 -14.36
CA VAL A 132 5.15 -3.45 -14.89
C VAL A 132 5.89 -4.28 -15.94
N GLY A 133 5.46 -5.52 -16.16
CA GLY A 133 6.14 -6.50 -16.99
C GLY A 133 6.17 -6.16 -18.47
N ASP A 134 7.26 -6.62 -19.09
CA ASP A 134 7.55 -6.68 -20.52
C ASP A 134 7.44 -5.34 -21.26
N ARG A 135 8.44 -4.49 -21.02
CA ARG A 135 8.69 -3.29 -21.81
C ARG A 135 10.14 -3.37 -22.30
N ASP A 136 10.41 -2.87 -23.51
CA ASP A 136 11.73 -2.88 -24.17
C ASP A 136 12.79 -1.98 -23.48
N PHE A 137 12.88 -2.03 -22.14
CA PHE A 137 13.83 -1.31 -21.32
C PHE A 137 14.89 -2.25 -20.76
N PRO A 138 16.12 -1.76 -20.51
CA PRO A 138 17.16 -2.54 -19.88
C PRO A 138 16.73 -3.09 -18.52
N HIS A 139 16.99 -4.38 -18.31
CA HIS A 139 16.77 -5.06 -17.04
C HIS A 139 17.77 -4.61 -15.97
N ASP A 140 17.30 -4.51 -14.74
CA ASP A 140 18.11 -4.24 -13.55
C ASP A 140 17.48 -4.94 -12.33
N LEU A 141 18.21 -5.01 -11.22
CA LEU A 141 17.72 -5.55 -9.97
C LEU A 141 16.99 -4.47 -9.17
N TRP A 142 15.69 -4.65 -9.00
CA TRP A 142 14.82 -3.78 -8.23
C TRP A 142 14.46 -4.41 -6.90
N ILE A 143 14.51 -3.62 -5.83
CA ILE A 143 14.01 -4.02 -4.51
C ILE A 143 12.56 -3.60 -4.42
N MET A 144 11.71 -4.56 -4.11
CA MET A 144 10.28 -4.40 -3.86
C MET A 144 10.00 -4.44 -2.36
N ALA A 145 9.36 -3.39 -1.85
CA ALA A 145 8.95 -3.30 -0.45
C ALA A 145 7.53 -2.73 -0.32
N PRO A 146 6.61 -3.41 0.39
CA PRO A 146 5.33 -2.82 0.77
C PRO A 146 5.53 -1.83 1.91
N VAL A 147 4.99 -0.63 1.74
CA VAL A 147 5.04 0.45 2.72
C VAL A 147 3.65 1.02 2.97
N TYR A 148 3.46 1.54 4.17
CA TYR A 148 2.28 2.30 4.54
C TYR A 148 2.74 3.57 5.24
N GLU A 149 2.56 4.69 4.54
CA GLU A 149 2.94 6.00 5.06
C GLU A 149 1.71 6.65 5.68
N GLY A 150 1.81 6.92 6.98
CA GLY A 150 0.80 7.65 7.73
C GLY A 150 0.88 9.10 7.32
N GLY A 151 0.07 9.50 6.33
CA GLY A 151 0.20 10.73 5.56
C GLY A 151 0.00 12.03 6.34
N ALA A 152 0.82 12.26 7.35
CA ALA A 152 0.92 13.50 8.10
C ALA A 152 1.17 14.71 7.17
N LEU A 153 1.65 14.47 5.94
CA LEU A 153 2.03 15.52 4.99
C LEU A 153 1.49 15.36 3.56
N TYR A 154 0.78 14.28 3.23
CA TYR A 154 -0.08 14.26 2.03
C TYR A 154 -1.25 15.22 2.30
N LEU A 155 -1.48 16.17 1.40
CA LEU A 155 -2.57 17.16 1.51
C LEU A 155 -3.89 16.45 1.85
N GLY A 156 -4.34 16.53 3.11
CA GLY A 156 -5.60 15.92 3.57
C GLY A 156 -5.52 14.75 4.55
N GLY A 157 -4.33 14.33 5.03
CA GLY A 157 -4.22 13.20 5.97
C GLY A 157 -4.45 11.83 5.33
N HIS A 158 -4.21 11.74 4.02
CA HIS A 158 -4.44 10.55 3.23
C HIS A 158 -3.38 9.49 3.52
N HIS A 159 -3.82 8.28 3.83
CA HIS A 159 -2.93 7.14 3.99
C HIS A 159 -2.78 6.44 2.64
N SER A 160 -1.54 6.14 2.26
CA SER A 160 -1.26 5.42 1.01
C SER A 160 -0.57 4.10 1.32
N SER A 161 -1.23 3.01 0.96
CA SER A 161 -0.58 1.71 0.81
C SER A 161 0.16 1.71 -0.53
N THR A 162 1.48 1.56 -0.48
CA THR A 162 2.32 1.62 -1.67
C THR A 162 3.27 0.43 -1.71
N VAL A 163 3.52 -0.14 -2.88
CA VAL A 163 4.67 -1.00 -3.13
C VAL A 163 5.75 -0.16 -3.80
N LEU A 164 6.87 0.01 -3.10
CA LEU A 164 8.03 0.73 -3.61
C LEU A 164 8.93 -0.18 -4.41
N LEU A 165 9.38 0.35 -5.54
CA LEU A 165 10.42 -0.20 -6.39
C LEU A 165 11.58 0.77 -6.43
N ILE A 166 12.77 0.32 -6.03
CA ILE A 166 14.00 1.10 -6.16
C ILE A 166 15.11 0.18 -6.67
N ARG A 167 15.98 0.68 -7.55
CA ARG A 167 17.14 -0.11 -7.97
C ARG A 167 17.99 -0.46 -6.76
N ARG A 168 18.51 -1.69 -6.72
CA ARG A 168 19.35 -2.16 -5.61
C ARG A 168 20.55 -1.26 -5.35
N ASN A 169 21.19 -0.78 -6.41
CA ASN A 169 22.35 0.10 -6.31
C ASN A 169 21.97 1.48 -5.76
N ASP A 170 20.80 1.98 -6.15
CA ASP A 170 20.28 3.29 -5.73
C ASP A 170 19.88 3.31 -4.24
N LEU A 171 19.34 2.20 -3.73
CA LEU A 171 18.98 2.09 -2.30
C LEU A 171 20.19 2.32 -1.38
N SER A 172 21.39 1.93 -1.80
CA SER A 172 22.60 2.10 -1.00
C SER A 172 22.91 3.57 -0.65
N MET A 173 22.46 4.52 -1.49
CA MET A 173 22.67 5.95 -1.26
C MET A 173 21.89 6.46 -0.05
N PHE A 174 20.79 5.81 0.29
CA PHE A 174 19.95 6.16 1.44
C PHE A 174 20.52 5.69 2.78
N ARG A 175 21.75 5.15 2.82
CA ARG A 175 22.47 4.88 4.07
C ARG A 175 23.09 6.14 4.68
N ASP A 176 23.33 7.15 3.86
CA ASP A 176 23.97 8.41 4.27
C ASP A 176 22.90 9.48 4.50
N TRP A 177 22.71 9.86 5.76
CA TRP A 177 21.73 10.87 6.12
C TRP A 177 22.06 12.25 5.54
N GLU A 178 23.32 12.67 5.51
CA GLU A 178 23.68 14.00 5.00
C GLU A 178 23.39 14.11 3.50
N ARG A 179 23.64 13.02 2.78
CA ARG A 179 23.27 12.90 1.38
C ARG A 179 21.75 12.93 1.19
N CYS A 180 21.00 12.15 1.97
CA CYS A 180 19.53 12.19 1.98
C CYS A 180 18.98 13.59 2.26
N ARG A 181 19.55 14.29 3.24
CA ARG A 181 19.14 15.64 3.65
C ARG A 181 19.36 16.67 2.54
N ALA A 182 20.39 16.49 1.72
CA ALA A 182 20.73 17.37 0.61
C ALA A 182 19.93 17.10 -0.68
N MET A 183 19.11 16.02 -0.73
CA MET A 183 18.36 15.67 -1.92
C MET A 183 17.26 16.69 -2.26
N TYR A 184 17.04 16.85 -3.56
CA TYR A 184 15.95 17.62 -4.14
C TYR A 184 14.80 16.70 -4.55
N VAL A 185 13.59 17.22 -4.49
CA VAL A 185 12.35 16.48 -4.80
C VAL A 185 11.41 17.32 -5.67
N GLU A 186 10.47 16.65 -6.33
CA GLU A 186 9.45 17.33 -7.15
C GLU A 186 8.34 17.98 -6.30
N HIS A 187 8.01 17.40 -5.14
CA HIS A 187 6.96 17.88 -4.25
C HIS A 187 7.41 17.90 -2.79
N ARG A 188 6.92 18.89 -2.03
CA ARG A 188 7.31 19.09 -0.61
C ARG A 188 7.01 17.88 0.28
N SER A 189 5.98 17.10 -0.05
CA SER A 189 5.60 15.89 0.69
C SER A 189 6.56 14.72 0.47
N HIS A 190 7.36 14.72 -0.59
CA HIS A 190 8.27 13.61 -0.91
C HIS A 190 9.42 13.45 0.10
N GLY A 191 9.61 14.39 1.03
CA GLY A 191 10.57 14.20 2.12
C GLY A 191 10.27 12.96 2.98
N GLU A 192 8.99 12.60 3.15
CA GLU A 192 8.58 11.38 3.86
C GLU A 192 9.13 10.14 3.14
N ARG A 193 9.09 10.14 1.80
CA ARG A 193 9.59 9.04 0.99
C ARG A 193 11.11 8.86 1.15
N ILE A 194 11.88 9.93 1.30
CA ILE A 194 13.32 9.83 1.59
C ILE A 194 13.55 9.16 2.94
N LEU A 195 12.75 9.51 3.96
CA LEU A 195 12.83 8.88 5.29
C LEU A 195 12.47 7.40 5.21
N THR A 196 11.42 7.05 4.47
CA THR A 196 11.03 5.66 4.21
C THR A 196 12.17 4.89 3.55
N LEU A 197 12.83 5.46 2.54
CA LEU A 197 13.96 4.83 1.85
C LEU A 197 15.20 4.71 2.74
N PHE A 198 15.46 5.68 3.61
CA PHE A 198 16.51 5.62 4.64
C PHE A 198 16.27 4.43 5.59
N LYS A 199 15.03 4.22 6.04
CA LYS A 199 14.66 3.05 6.85
C LYS A 199 14.75 1.75 6.06
N MET A 200 14.28 1.76 4.82
CA MET A 200 14.34 0.62 3.90
C MET A 200 15.77 0.16 3.64
N ALA A 201 16.72 1.09 3.47
CA ALA A 201 18.13 0.76 3.29
C ALA A 201 18.72 0.03 4.52
N ALA A 202 18.44 0.53 5.72
CA ALA A 202 18.89 -0.10 6.96
C ALA A 202 18.25 -1.49 7.17
N GLU A 203 16.96 -1.64 6.87
CA GLU A 203 16.26 -2.92 6.94
C GLU A 203 16.80 -3.91 5.90
N PHE A 204 17.15 -3.44 4.70
CA PHE A 204 17.71 -4.28 3.65
C PHE A 204 19.08 -4.83 4.05
N ASP A 205 19.92 -4.00 4.66
CA ASP A 205 21.22 -4.44 5.20
C ASP A 205 21.05 -5.48 6.32
N ARG A 206 20.06 -5.29 7.21
CA ARG A 206 19.71 -6.25 8.25
C ARG A 206 19.27 -7.59 7.65
N GLN A 207 18.39 -7.55 6.66
CA GLN A 207 17.90 -8.74 5.95
C GLN A 207 19.05 -9.47 5.25
N ASP A 208 19.90 -8.76 4.48
CA ASP A 208 21.01 -9.38 3.75
C ASP A 208 22.00 -10.03 4.73
N ALA A 209 22.37 -9.34 5.82
CA ALA A 209 23.24 -9.90 6.85
C ALA A 209 22.66 -11.18 7.49
N LEU A 210 21.35 -11.21 7.75
CA LEU A 210 20.67 -12.39 8.28
C LEU A 210 20.68 -13.55 7.29
N VAL A 211 20.39 -13.29 6.02
CA VAL A 211 20.42 -14.28 4.94
C VAL A 211 21.83 -14.85 4.77
N GLN A 212 22.86 -14.00 4.74
CA GLN A 212 24.25 -14.45 4.64
C GLN A 212 24.66 -15.30 5.84
N LYS A 213 24.28 -14.89 7.06
CA LYS A 213 24.51 -15.69 8.28
C LYS A 213 23.87 -17.08 8.18
N ARG A 214 22.59 -17.16 7.77
CA ARG A 214 21.89 -18.44 7.60
C ARG A 214 22.55 -19.32 6.54
N ARG A 215 22.98 -18.74 5.42
CA ARG A 215 23.71 -19.45 4.36
C ARG A 215 25.04 -20.00 4.85
N ALA A 216 25.81 -19.21 5.62
CA ALA A 216 27.04 -19.66 6.25
C ALA A 216 26.81 -20.80 7.25
N GLU A 217 25.67 -20.81 7.95
CA GLU A 217 25.24 -21.91 8.82
C GLU A 217 24.63 -23.11 8.06
N ALA A 218 24.63 -23.11 6.71
CA ALA A 218 23.95 -24.09 5.85
C ALA A 218 22.46 -24.29 6.17
N ARG A 219 21.82 -23.27 6.76
CA ARG A 219 20.39 -23.26 7.10
C ARG A 219 19.59 -22.60 5.98
N ARG A 220 18.34 -23.04 5.82
CA ARG A 220 17.39 -22.40 4.90
C ARG A 220 17.03 -21.00 5.42
N SER A 221 17.10 -19.98 4.57
CA SER A 221 16.68 -18.59 4.86
C SER A 221 15.18 -18.35 4.68
N LYS A 222 14.36 -19.42 4.69
CA LYS A 222 12.93 -19.31 4.39
C LYS A 222 12.25 -18.37 5.38
N TYR A 223 11.45 -17.45 4.83
CA TYR A 223 10.61 -16.50 5.58
C TYR A 223 11.37 -15.40 6.33
N GLU A 224 12.67 -15.26 6.05
CA GLU A 224 13.50 -14.17 6.59
C GLU A 224 13.45 -12.94 5.65
N GLU A 225 12.97 -13.11 4.41
CA GLU A 225 12.81 -12.00 3.47
C GLU A 225 11.59 -11.14 3.82
N THR A 226 11.83 -9.86 4.12
CA THR A 226 10.78 -8.84 4.29
C THR A 226 10.64 -7.93 3.06
N MET A 227 11.63 -7.98 2.16
CA MET A 227 11.66 -7.35 0.84
C MET A 227 12.11 -8.34 -0.22
N TYR A 228 11.63 -8.17 -1.46
CA TYR A 228 11.99 -9.02 -2.60
C TYR A 228 12.91 -8.29 -3.58
N ILE A 229 13.79 -9.05 -4.23
CA ILE A 229 14.59 -8.58 -5.35
C ILE A 229 13.94 -9.13 -6.62
N LEU A 230 13.57 -8.23 -7.52
CA LEU A 230 12.95 -8.51 -8.80
C LEU A 230 13.89 -8.10 -9.93
N ASP A 231 13.95 -8.90 -10.99
CA ASP A 231 14.62 -8.54 -12.24
C ASP A 231 13.59 -7.93 -13.20
N LEU A 232 13.67 -6.61 -13.41
CA LEU A 232 12.64 -5.85 -14.15
C LEU A 232 13.27 -4.87 -15.15
N GLY A 233 12.72 -4.85 -16.38
CA GLY A 233 13.00 -3.84 -17.41
C GLY A 233 12.08 -2.62 -17.28
N LEU A 234 12.46 -1.64 -16.45
CA LEU A 234 11.66 -0.43 -16.21
C LEU A 234 12.27 0.81 -16.88
N ASP A 235 11.42 1.70 -17.40
CA ASP A 235 11.88 3.00 -17.91
C ASP A 235 12.51 3.82 -16.77
N THR A 236 13.75 4.23 -16.92
CA THR A 236 14.44 5.08 -15.93
C THR A 236 14.78 6.45 -16.46
N ARG A 237 14.25 6.81 -17.63
CA ARG A 237 14.34 8.18 -18.13
C ARG A 237 13.40 9.05 -17.30
N ALA A 238 13.85 10.22 -16.89
CA ALA A 238 12.95 11.26 -16.41
C ALA A 238 13.08 12.52 -17.27
N MET A 239 11.99 13.29 -17.26
CA MET A 239 11.97 14.64 -17.79
C MET A 239 12.46 15.60 -16.73
N ASP A 240 13.13 16.67 -17.15
CA ASP A 240 13.55 17.73 -16.24
C ASP A 240 12.33 18.54 -15.81
N LEU A 241 11.73 18.11 -14.69
CA LEU A 241 10.68 18.85 -14.00
C LEU A 241 11.29 19.73 -12.91
N PRO A 242 10.66 20.87 -12.56
CA PRO A 242 11.08 21.69 -11.44
C PRO A 242 11.25 20.88 -10.16
N THR A 243 12.33 21.16 -9.44
CA THR A 243 12.65 20.51 -8.17
C THR A 243 12.85 21.55 -7.08
N ILE A 244 12.70 21.10 -5.84
CA ILE A 244 12.84 21.92 -4.65
C ILE A 244 13.63 21.16 -3.58
N ALA A 245 14.31 21.89 -2.71
CA ALA A 245 14.85 21.32 -1.49
C ALA A 245 13.72 20.85 -0.58
N VAL A 246 13.97 19.78 0.18
CA VAL A 246 12.99 19.24 1.12
C VAL A 246 12.85 20.19 2.33
N PRO A 247 11.64 20.61 2.69
CA PRO A 247 11.40 21.41 3.89
C PRO A 247 11.42 20.51 5.14
N TRP A 248 12.62 20.19 5.63
CA TRP A 248 12.84 19.24 6.74
C TRP A 248 12.17 19.64 8.05
N ASP A 249 11.89 20.92 8.26
CA ASP A 249 11.11 21.45 9.38
C ASP A 249 9.75 20.77 9.52
N ARG A 250 9.15 20.35 8.40
CA ARG A 250 7.85 19.67 8.39
C ARG A 250 7.91 18.23 8.88
N PHE A 251 9.10 17.63 8.91
CA PHE A 251 9.32 16.21 9.22
C PHE A 251 10.00 16.01 10.58
N GLU A 252 10.19 17.06 11.37
CA GLU A 252 10.98 17.05 12.61
C GLU A 252 10.60 15.92 13.57
N ALA A 253 9.30 15.62 13.69
CA ALA A 253 8.79 14.55 14.54
C ALA A 253 9.35 13.16 14.18
N ILE A 254 9.61 12.93 12.89
CA ILE A 254 9.92 11.63 12.30
C ILE A 254 11.35 11.55 11.76
N LEU A 255 12.14 12.61 11.94
CA LEU A 255 13.55 12.62 11.59
C LEU A 255 14.33 11.52 12.32
N PRO A 256 15.33 10.90 11.69
CA PRO A 256 16.21 9.93 12.35
C PRO A 256 16.89 10.55 13.57
N ALA A 257 17.22 9.75 14.59
CA ALA A 257 17.96 10.26 15.75
C ALA A 257 19.29 10.94 15.37
N ALA A 258 19.96 10.41 14.33
CA ALA A 258 21.18 11.01 13.76
C ALA A 258 20.97 12.41 13.13
N ALA A 259 19.72 12.81 12.91
CA ALA A 259 19.34 14.06 12.27
C ALA A 259 18.79 15.12 13.24
N LYS A 260 18.58 14.79 14.52
CA LYS A 260 17.97 15.67 15.54
C LYS A 260 19.01 16.55 16.26
N GLY A 261 20.04 17.00 15.55
CA GLY A 261 21.16 17.80 16.06
C GLY A 261 21.40 19.06 15.26
#